data_AF-A0A4S4LAW1-F1
#
_entry.id   AF-A0A4S4LAW1-F1
#
_cell.length_a   1.000
_cell.length_b   1.000
_cell.length_c   1.000
_cell.angle_alpha   90.00
_cell.angle_beta   90.00
_cell.angle_gamma   90.00
#
_symmetry.space_group_name_H-M   'P 1'
#
loop_
_entity.id
_entity.type
_entity.pdbx_description
1 polymer ?
#
loop_
_entity_poly.entity_id
_entity_poly.type
_entity_poly.pdbx_seq_one_letter_code
_entity_poly.pdbx_strand_id
1 'polypeptide(L)'
;MPRKSLHEKWKHDYIHFMAIRDMFALPDTLEALAAPFDLDARSLQQIRNTRYLNGRTAVLKMGSLKLAWEYRKNHADHGRFVEMLRVSPHVFDILDSDATRHGEELRSAV
;
A
#
# COMPACT_ATOMS: atom_id res chain seq x y z
N MET A 1 -6.71 -7.92 1.66
CA MET A 1 -7.45 -7.40 0.48
C MET A 1 -6.44 -6.93 -0.56
N PRO A 2 -6.58 -7.29 -1.84
CA PRO A 2 -5.69 -6.78 -2.89
C PRO A 2 -5.83 -5.25 -2.95
N ARG A 3 -4.72 -4.52 -2.82
CA ARG A 3 -4.72 -3.06 -2.94
C ARG A 3 -5.11 -2.72 -4.38
N LYS A 4 -6.31 -2.16 -4.59
CA LYS A 4 -6.68 -1.58 -5.91
C LYS A 4 -5.58 -0.60 -6.30
N SER A 5 -5.10 -0.70 -7.54
CA SER A 5 -4.09 0.22 -8.07
C SER A 5 -4.59 1.65 -7.94
N LEU A 6 -3.88 2.52 -7.19
CA LEU A 6 -4.27 3.92 -7.06
C LEU A 6 -4.32 4.64 -8.42
N HIS A 7 -3.49 4.21 -9.38
CA HIS A 7 -3.59 4.66 -10.77
C HIS A 7 -4.98 4.43 -11.35
N GLU A 8 -5.53 3.23 -11.17
CA GLU A 8 -6.88 2.91 -11.64
C GLU A 8 -7.92 3.74 -10.93
N LYS A 9 -7.80 3.91 -9.61
CA LYS A 9 -8.71 4.77 -8.84
C LYS A 9 -8.68 6.22 -9.35
N TRP A 10 -7.51 6.84 -9.44
CA TRP A 10 -7.37 8.23 -9.87
C TRP A 10 -7.81 8.45 -11.31
N LYS A 11 -7.52 7.50 -12.21
CA LYS A 11 -8.03 7.52 -13.58
C LYS A 11 -9.56 7.49 -13.59
N HIS A 12 -10.17 6.60 -12.81
CA HIS A 12 -11.62 6.45 -12.72
C HIS A 12 -12.30 7.69 -12.15
N ASP A 13 -11.72 8.27 -11.09
CA ASP A 13 -12.22 9.50 -10.44
C ASP A 13 -12.10 10.70 -11.40
N TYR A 14 -10.99 10.80 -12.15
CA TYR A 14 -10.80 11.88 -13.12
C TYR A 14 -11.75 11.78 -14.33
N ILE A 15 -12.02 10.57 -14.82
CA ILE A 15 -13.02 10.36 -15.89
C ILE A 15 -14.42 10.79 -15.44
N HIS A 16 -14.80 10.50 -14.19
CA HIS A 16 -16.07 11.00 -13.65
C HIS A 16 -16.09 12.52 -13.55
N PHE A 17 -15.00 13.13 -13.12
CA PHE A 17 -14.89 14.59 -13.09
C PHE A 17 -15.10 15.19 -14.48
N MET A 18 -14.47 14.64 -15.53
CA MET A 18 -14.69 15.08 -16.90
C MET A 18 -16.16 14.97 -17.31
N ALA A 19 -16.79 13.83 -17.06
CA ALA A 19 -18.21 13.61 -17.40
C ALA A 19 -19.14 14.60 -16.68
N ILE A 20 -18.88 14.88 -15.39
CA ILE A 20 -19.64 15.85 -14.62
C ILE A 20 -19.42 17.26 -15.18
N ARG A 21 -18.17 17.65 -15.42
CA ARG A 21 -17.83 18.96 -15.99
C ARG A 21 -18.54 19.18 -17.32
N ASP A 22 -18.46 18.22 -18.23
CA ASP A 22 -19.02 18.31 -19.57
C ASP A 22 -20.56 18.35 -19.54
N MET A 23 -21.19 17.72 -18.54
CA MET A 23 -22.64 17.81 -18.31
C MET A 23 -23.10 19.23 -17.95
N PHE A 24 -22.25 20.03 -17.28
CA PHE A 24 -22.59 21.39 -16.83
C PHE A 24 -22.00 22.51 -17.70
N ALA A 25 -21.03 22.19 -18.55
CA ALA A 25 -20.34 23.15 -19.40
C ALA A 25 -20.28 22.60 -20.84
N LEU A 26 -21.44 22.51 -21.49
CA LEU A 26 -21.52 22.11 -22.88
C LEU A 26 -20.81 23.16 -23.74
N PRO A 27 -19.72 22.83 -24.45
CA PRO A 27 -18.97 23.81 -25.22
C PRO A 27 -19.74 24.16 -26.49
N ASP A 28 -19.95 25.45 -26.73
CA ASP A 28 -20.71 25.93 -27.90
C ASP A 28 -19.93 25.78 -29.22
N THR A 29 -18.60 25.61 -29.15
CA THR A 29 -17.72 25.45 -30.31
C THR A 29 -16.62 24.41 -30.09
N LEU A 30 -16.08 23.88 -31.20
CA LEU A 30 -14.95 22.95 -31.18
C LEU A 30 -13.67 23.62 -30.68
N GLU A 31 -13.44 24.90 -30.99
CA GLU A 31 -12.30 25.63 -30.45
C GLU A 31 -12.37 25.78 -28.92
N ALA A 32 -13.57 25.95 -28.36
CA ALA A 32 -13.77 25.98 -26.92
C ALA A 32 -13.47 24.63 -26.24
N LEU A 33 -13.51 23.53 -27.00
CA LEU A 33 -13.18 22.17 -26.56
C LEU A 33 -11.68 21.87 -26.59
N ALA A 34 -10.91 22.55 -27.43
CA ALA A 34 -9.50 22.22 -27.64
C ALA A 34 -8.66 22.37 -26.37
N ALA A 35 -8.80 23.49 -25.65
CA ALA A 35 -8.01 23.75 -24.45
C ALA A 35 -8.36 22.81 -23.27
N PRO A 36 -9.65 22.57 -22.93
CA PRO A 36 -10.02 21.56 -21.94
C PRO A 36 -9.55 20.15 -22.31
N PHE A 37 -9.70 19.76 -23.57
CA PHE A 37 -9.28 18.44 -24.05
C PHE A 37 -7.77 18.23 -23.90
N ASP A 38 -6.95 19.22 -24.29
CA ASP A 38 -5.51 19.18 -24.11
C ASP A 38 -5.11 19.05 -22.63
N LEU A 39 -5.80 19.76 -21.75
CA LEU A 39 -5.59 19.67 -20.31
C LEU A 39 -5.92 18.27 -19.78
N ASP A 40 -7.03 17.69 -20.23
CA ASP A 40 -7.49 16.36 -19.82
C ASP A 40 -6.52 15.27 -20.27
N ALA A 41 -6.09 15.33 -21.54
CA ALA A 41 -5.11 14.40 -22.10
C ALA A 41 -3.79 14.45 -21.31
N ARG A 42 -3.30 15.66 -20.99
CA ARG A 42 -2.10 15.83 -20.16
C ARG A 42 -2.31 15.30 -18.75
N SER A 43 -3.46 15.56 -18.13
CA SER A 43 -3.76 15.12 -16.77
C SER A 43 -3.82 13.60 -16.66
N LEU A 44 -4.48 12.93 -17.60
CA LEU A 44 -4.50 11.47 -17.68
C LEU A 44 -3.11 10.88 -17.92
N GLN A 45 -2.30 11.51 -18.77
CA GLN A 45 -0.92 11.10 -19.00
C GLN A 45 -0.07 11.27 -17.73
N GLN A 46 -0.26 12.34 -16.96
CA GLN A 46 0.41 12.56 -15.68
C GLN A 46 -0.01 11.52 -14.65
N ILE A 47 -1.31 11.22 -14.53
CA ILE A 47 -1.79 10.14 -13.66
C ILE A 47 -1.08 8.85 -14.04
N ARG A 48 -1.11 8.44 -15.31
CA ARG A 48 -0.48 7.20 -15.78
C ARG A 48 1.04 7.14 -15.53
N ASN A 49 1.75 8.25 -15.70
CA ASN A 49 3.21 8.28 -15.65
C ASN A 49 3.77 8.63 -14.27
N THR A 50 2.94 9.05 -13.32
CA THR A 50 3.40 9.41 -11.98
C THR A 50 3.91 8.18 -11.25
N ARG A 51 5.25 8.11 -11.10
CA ARG A 51 5.98 7.00 -10.50
C ARG A 51 5.55 6.69 -9.05
N TYR A 52 5.15 7.71 -8.30
CA TYR A 52 4.77 7.58 -6.89
C TYR A 52 3.36 8.10 -6.62
N LEU A 53 2.35 7.48 -7.24
CA LEU A 53 0.96 7.68 -6.84
C LEU A 53 0.62 6.98 -5.52
N ASN A 54 1.31 5.87 -5.25
CA ASN A 54 1.34 5.28 -3.92
C ASN A 54 2.35 6.04 -3.07
N GLY A 55 1.90 6.56 -1.93
CA GLY A 55 2.82 6.89 -0.85
C GLY A 55 3.67 5.66 -0.52
N ARG A 56 4.96 5.85 -0.21
CA ARG A 56 5.77 4.76 0.32
C ARG A 56 5.03 4.21 1.54
N THR A 57 4.79 2.91 1.58
CA THR A 57 4.21 2.29 2.78
C THR A 57 5.14 2.65 3.93
N ALA A 58 4.61 3.26 4.99
CA ALA A 58 5.41 3.63 6.15
C ALA A 58 6.17 2.37 6.61
N VAL A 59 7.49 2.44 6.56
CA VAL A 59 8.34 1.38 7.13
C VAL A 59 8.50 1.74 8.59
N LEU A 60 8.09 0.84 9.47
CA LEU A 60 8.28 1.00 10.91
C LEU A 60 9.79 1.16 11.18
N LYS A 61 10.20 2.33 11.68
CA LYS A 61 11.58 2.59 12.07
C LYS A 61 11.83 1.96 13.45
N MET A 62 12.21 0.69 13.45
CA MET A 62 12.58 -0.06 14.66
C MET A 62 13.83 -0.90 14.39
N GLY A 63 14.46 -1.42 15.44
CA GLY A 63 15.52 -2.42 15.31
C GLY A 63 15.03 -3.66 14.54
N SER A 64 15.92 -4.29 13.77
CA SER A 64 15.59 -5.36 12.82
C SER A 64 14.78 -6.51 13.43
N LEU A 65 15.13 -6.95 14.64
CA LEU A 65 14.44 -8.06 15.30
C LEU A 65 13.03 -7.69 15.78
N LYS A 66 12.87 -6.47 16.34
CA LYS A 66 11.56 -5.96 16.76
C LYS A 66 10.64 -5.73 15.56
N LEU A 67 11.21 -5.28 14.45
CA LEU A 67 10.49 -5.15 13.18
C LEU A 67 10.03 -6.52 12.65
N ALA A 68 10.85 -7.56 12.76
CA ALA A 68 10.47 -8.93 12.40
C ALA A 68 9.27 -9.39 13.21
N TRP A 69 9.29 -9.10 14.51
CA TRP A 69 8.21 -9.43 15.44
C TRP A 69 6.88 -8.80 15.03
N GLU A 70 6.90 -7.55 14.57
CA GLU A 70 5.69 -6.89 14.04
C GLU A 70 5.24 -7.47 12.70
N TYR A 71 6.16 -7.74 11.78
CA TYR A 71 5.81 -8.33 10.48
C TYR A 71 5.21 -9.73 10.59
N ARG A 72 5.58 -10.51 11.62
CA ARG A 72 4.95 -11.81 11.90
C ARG A 72 3.46 -11.68 12.23
N LYS A 73 3.05 -10.63 12.94
CA LYS A 73 1.66 -10.49 13.46
C LYS A 73 0.62 -10.35 12.35
N ASN A 74 0.99 -9.77 11.20
CA ASN A 74 0.07 -9.51 10.10
C ASN A 74 0.45 -10.34 8.87
N HIS A 75 -0.47 -11.21 8.41
CA HIS A 75 -0.25 -12.06 7.24
C HIS A 75 0.09 -11.27 5.95
N ALA A 76 -0.38 -10.02 5.83
CA ALA A 76 -0.03 -9.17 4.69
C ALA A 76 1.46 -8.75 4.66
N ASP A 77 2.14 -8.79 5.81
CA ASP A 77 3.52 -8.38 5.98
C ASP A 77 4.50 -9.56 6.06
N HIS A 78 4.01 -10.81 6.00
CA HIS A 78 4.82 -12.03 6.00
C HIS A 78 5.86 -12.05 4.88
N GLY A 79 5.54 -11.50 3.70
CA GLY A 79 6.52 -11.35 2.62
C GLY A 79 7.74 -10.52 3.02
N ARG A 80 7.53 -9.44 3.81
CA ARG A 80 8.61 -8.59 4.32
C ARG A 80 9.42 -9.30 5.41
N PHE A 81 8.76 -10.12 6.24
CA PHE A 81 9.45 -10.98 7.20
C PHE A 81 10.44 -11.92 6.49
N VAL A 82 9.96 -12.65 5.48
CA VAL A 82 10.77 -13.60 4.71
C VAL A 82 11.89 -12.88 3.96
N GLU A 83 11.62 -11.70 3.40
CA GLU A 83 12.66 -10.90 2.74
C GLU A 83 13.78 -10.49 3.70
N MET A 84 13.43 -10.13 4.94
CA MET A 84 14.37 -9.65 5.95
C MET A 84 15.19 -10.76 6.61
N LEU A 85 14.57 -11.88 6.98
CA LEU A 85 15.22 -12.96 7.74
C LEU A 85 15.47 -14.23 6.94
N ARG A 86 14.95 -14.33 5.71
CA ARG A 86 15.06 -15.50 4.82
C ARG A 86 14.51 -16.81 5.39
N VAL A 87 13.65 -16.71 6.41
CA VAL A 87 12.98 -17.84 7.06
C VAL A 87 11.49 -17.58 7.19
N SER A 88 10.71 -18.64 7.43
CA SER A 88 9.27 -18.53 7.66
C SER A 88 8.95 -17.81 8.98
N PRO A 89 7.88 -16.98 9.04
CA PRO A 89 7.39 -16.40 10.30
C PRO A 89 7.14 -17.42 11.42
N HIS A 90 6.87 -18.69 11.09
CA HIS A 90 6.66 -19.75 12.07
C HIS A 90 7.86 -20.04 12.98
N VAL A 91 9.08 -19.68 12.57
CA VAL A 91 10.26 -19.83 13.45
C VAL A 91 10.06 -19.08 14.76
N PHE A 92 9.38 -17.93 14.72
CA PHE A 92 9.12 -17.13 15.91
C PHE A 92 7.99 -17.68 16.78
N ASP A 93 7.06 -18.48 16.19
CA ASP A 93 6.06 -19.21 16.97
C ASP A 93 6.72 -20.27 17.86
N ILE A 94 7.74 -20.95 17.33
CA ILE A 94 8.55 -21.93 18.08
C ILE A 94 9.31 -21.25 19.22
N LEU A 95 9.96 -20.11 18.93
CA LEU A 95 10.71 -19.35 19.94
C LEU A 95 9.82 -18.89 21.10
N ASP A 96 8.58 -18.50 20.84
CA ASP A 96 7.62 -18.15 21.90
C ASP A 96 7.23 -19.35 22.76
N SER A 97 6.98 -20.50 22.13
CA SER A 97 6.65 -21.73 22.86
C SER A 97 7.78 -22.20 23.77
N ASP A 98 9.03 -22.14 23.29
CA ASP A 98 10.21 -22.51 24.08
C ASP A 98 10.49 -21.52 25.22
N ALA A 99 10.34 -20.22 24.97
CA ALA A 99 10.52 -19.20 26.00
C ALA A 99 9.48 -19.30 27.12
N THR A 100 8.23 -19.65 26.77
CA THR A 100 7.15 -19.85 27.75
C THR A 100 7.43 -21.08 28.61
N ARG A 101 7.84 -22.19 28.00
CA ARG A 101 8.16 -23.44 28.70
C ARG A 101 9.31 -23.26 29.70
N HIS A 102 10.41 -22.62 29.29
CA HIS A 102 11.54 -22.38 30.20
C HIS A 102 11.22 -21.36 31.29
N GLY A 103 10.34 -20.40 31.03
CA GLY A 103 9.85 -19.46 32.04
C GLY A 103 9.01 -20.15 33.13
N GLU A 104 8.22 -21.17 32.78
CA GLU A 104 7.45 -21.96 33.73
C GLU A 104 8.33 -22.91 34.55
N GLU A 105 9.31 -23.57 33.93
CA GLU A 105 10.29 -24.42 34.62
C GLU A 105 11.09 -23.64 35.67
N LEU A 106 11.53 -22.42 35.35
CA LEU A 106 12.24 -21.54 36.28
C LEU A 106 11.34 -21.04 37.41
N ARG A 107 10.05 -20.84 37.17
CA ARG A 107 9.08 -20.42 38.20
C ARG A 107 8.64 -21.56 39.11
N SER A 108 8.69 -22.81 38.64
CA SER A 108 8.41 -24.00 39.45
C SER A 108 9.61 -24.45 40.29
N ALA A 109 10.81 -23.96 39.97
CA ALA A 109 12.06 -24.29 40.67
C ALA A 109 12.44 -23.29 41.79
N VAL A 110 11.60 -22.27 42.04
CA VAL A 110 11.71 -21.27 43.11
C VAL A 110 10.54 -21.43 44.07
#